data_AF-A0A1E1F9D6-F1
#
_entry.id   AF-A0A1E1F9D6-F1
#
_cell.length_a   1.000
_cell.length_b   1.000
_cell.length_c   1.000
_cell.angle_alpha   90.00
_cell.angle_beta   90.00
_cell.angle_gamma   90.00
#
_symmetry.space_group_name_H-M   'P 1'
#
loop_
_entity.id
_entity.type
_entity.pdbx_description
1 polymer ?
#
loop_
_entity_poly.entity_id
_entity_poly.type
_entity_poly.pdbx_seq_one_letter_code
_entity_poly.pdbx_strand_id
1 'polypeptide(L)'
;VVAGRDIESTGFAWWSGNARLINVSGKLLGAHVAHAGIMVFWTGAMTLFEVSHFIPEKPLYEQGFILIPHLATLGWGVGPGGEIINTYPYFVVGVVHLVSSAVLGFGGIYHS
;
A
#
# COMPACT_ATOMS: atom_id res chain seq x y z
N VAL A 1 -12.63 7.79 -28.71
CA VAL A 1 -12.59 6.38 -29.14
C VAL A 1 -12.62 5.52 -27.88
N VAL A 2 -13.67 4.74 -27.66
CA VAL A 2 -13.67 3.76 -26.56
C VAL A 2 -12.65 2.70 -26.96
N ALA A 3 -11.55 2.61 -26.22
CA ALA A 3 -10.60 1.51 -26.41
C ALA A 3 -11.35 0.18 -26.22
N GLY A 4 -11.21 -0.71 -27.20
CA GLY A 4 -11.86 -2.01 -27.20
C GLY A 4 -11.67 -2.77 -25.89
N ARG A 5 -12.69 -3.55 -25.49
CA ARG A 5 -12.65 -4.38 -24.26
C ARG A 5 -12.82 -5.87 -24.56
N ASP A 6 -12.71 -6.25 -25.82
CA ASP A 6 -12.84 -7.61 -26.33
C ASP A 6 -11.62 -7.98 -27.18
N ILE A 7 -11.52 -9.24 -27.58
CA ILE A 7 -10.35 -9.72 -28.33
C ILE A 7 -10.40 -9.29 -29.79
N GLU A 8 -11.60 -9.18 -30.36
CA GLU A 8 -11.85 -8.84 -31.76
C GLU A 8 -11.38 -7.43 -32.09
N SER A 9 -11.55 -6.48 -31.17
CA SER A 9 -11.17 -5.08 -31.34
C SER A 9 -9.72 -4.76 -30.97
N THR A 10 -9.08 -5.57 -30.10
CA THR A 10 -7.74 -5.24 -29.57
C THR A 10 -6.65 -6.27 -29.86
N GLY A 11 -7.01 -7.48 -30.31
CA GLY A 11 -6.06 -8.59 -30.50
C GLY A 11 -5.51 -9.22 -29.22
N PHE A 12 -6.01 -8.85 -28.04
CA PHE A 12 -5.56 -9.37 -26.74
C PHE A 12 -6.68 -10.15 -26.06
N ALA A 13 -6.42 -11.40 -25.71
CA ALA A 13 -7.31 -12.22 -24.90
C ALA A 13 -7.45 -11.67 -23.47
N TRP A 14 -8.46 -12.13 -22.73
CA TRP A 14 -8.79 -11.57 -21.40
C TRP A 14 -7.64 -11.69 -20.38
N TRP A 15 -6.86 -12.76 -20.43
CA TRP A 15 -5.71 -12.99 -19.52
C TRP A 15 -4.53 -12.03 -19.77
N SER A 16 -4.48 -11.38 -20.95
CA SER A 16 -3.55 -10.29 -21.28
C SER A 16 -4.27 -8.94 -21.39
N GLY A 17 -5.42 -8.79 -20.73
CA GLY A 17 -6.30 -7.63 -20.88
C GLY A 17 -5.65 -6.27 -20.60
N ASN A 18 -4.63 -6.20 -19.73
CA ASN A 18 -3.90 -4.95 -19.48
C ASN A 18 -3.10 -4.46 -20.69
N ALA A 19 -2.71 -5.34 -21.62
CA ALA A 19 -2.06 -4.94 -22.86
C ALA A 19 -2.95 -4.07 -23.76
N ARG A 20 -4.28 -4.10 -23.55
CA ARG A 20 -5.24 -3.20 -24.21
C ARG A 20 -5.05 -1.73 -23.83
N LEU A 21 -4.33 -1.45 -22.74
CA LEU A 21 -4.13 -0.09 -22.22
C LEU A 21 -2.89 0.62 -22.77
N ILE A 22 -2.07 -0.05 -23.60
CA ILE A 22 -0.79 0.50 -24.09
C ILE A 22 -0.95 1.89 -24.72
N ASN A 23 -2.02 2.10 -25.50
CA ASN A 23 -2.29 3.36 -26.20
C ASN A 23 -3.42 4.19 -25.55
N VAL A 24 -3.79 3.90 -24.30
CA VAL A 24 -4.89 4.54 -23.58
C VAL A 24 -4.35 5.21 -22.33
N SER A 25 -3.58 6.30 -22.53
CA SER A 25 -2.78 6.95 -21.49
C SER A 25 -3.57 7.30 -20.22
N GLY A 26 -4.81 7.77 -20.33
CA GLY A 26 -5.68 8.06 -19.18
C GLY A 26 -5.99 6.82 -18.34
N LYS A 27 -6.41 5.71 -18.97
CA LYS A 27 -6.70 4.46 -18.25
C LYS A 27 -5.43 3.79 -17.71
N LEU A 28 -4.33 3.89 -18.44
CA LEU A 28 -3.05 3.39 -17.97
C LEU A 28 -2.58 4.17 -16.74
N LEU A 29 -2.74 5.50 -16.73
CA LEU A 29 -2.52 6.34 -15.56
C LEU A 29 -3.41 5.90 -14.39
N GLY A 30 -4.71 5.73 -14.62
CA GLY A 30 -5.67 5.26 -13.62
C GLY A 30 -5.25 3.93 -12.99
N ALA A 31 -4.85 2.95 -13.81
CA ALA A 31 -4.34 1.66 -13.34
C ALA A 31 -3.11 1.81 -12.44
N HIS A 32 -2.13 2.65 -12.81
CA HIS A 32 -0.92 2.87 -12.00
C HIS A 32 -1.22 3.60 -10.69
N VAL A 33 -2.08 4.62 -10.72
CA VAL A 33 -2.46 5.39 -9.52
C VAL A 33 -3.28 4.51 -8.57
N ALA A 34 -4.20 3.69 -9.08
CA ALA A 34 -4.94 2.72 -8.28
C ALA A 34 -4.01 1.66 -7.67
N HIS A 35 -3.04 1.15 -8.43
CA HIS A 35 -2.04 0.20 -7.94
C HIS A 35 -1.17 0.81 -6.83
N ALA A 36 -0.75 2.07 -6.98
CA ALA A 36 -0.07 2.81 -5.92
C ALA A 36 -0.96 2.93 -4.66
N GLY A 37 -2.25 3.20 -4.84
CA GLY A 37 -3.23 3.19 -3.75
C GLY A 37 -3.27 1.86 -3.00
N ILE A 38 -3.26 0.73 -3.70
CA ILE A 38 -3.24 -0.62 -3.08
C ILE A 38 -1.96 -0.83 -2.26
N MET A 39 -0.80 -0.45 -2.78
CA MET A 39 0.47 -0.56 -2.03
C MET A 39 0.44 0.26 -0.75
N VAL A 40 0.00 1.52 -0.84
CA VAL A 40 -0.10 2.42 0.33
C VAL A 40 -1.17 1.94 1.32
N PHE A 41 -2.29 1.39 0.83
CA PHE A 41 -3.32 0.76 1.66
C PHE A 41 -2.74 -0.39 2.46
N TRP A 42 -2.01 -1.30 1.81
CA TRP A 42 -1.37 -2.43 2.48
C TRP A 42 -0.40 -1.95 3.56
N THR A 43 0.45 -0.96 3.28
CA THR A 43 1.39 -0.42 4.27
C THR A 43 0.65 0.13 5.49
N GLY A 44 -0.42 0.91 5.29
CA GLY A 44 -1.21 1.46 6.38
C GLY A 44 -1.94 0.39 7.20
N ALA A 45 -2.68 -0.48 6.53
CA ALA A 45 -3.45 -1.55 7.16
C ALA A 45 -2.54 -2.54 7.91
N MET A 46 -1.43 -2.97 7.29
CA MET A 46 -0.50 -3.91 7.90
C MET A 46 0.23 -3.27 9.09
N THR A 47 0.61 -1.99 9.02
CA THR A 47 1.24 -1.30 10.15
C THR A 47 0.27 -1.21 11.34
N LEU A 48 -1.00 -0.88 11.09
CA LEU A 48 -2.03 -0.87 12.15
C LEU A 48 -2.30 -2.26 12.71
N PHE A 49 -2.25 -3.30 11.86
CA PHE A 49 -2.36 -4.68 12.30
C PHE A 49 -1.18 -5.08 13.21
N GLU A 50 0.06 -4.74 12.86
CA GLU A 50 1.21 -5.00 13.73
C GLU A 50 1.10 -4.24 15.05
N VAL A 51 0.70 -2.97 15.02
CA VAL A 51 0.47 -2.16 16.23
C VAL A 51 -0.61 -2.78 17.12
N SER A 52 -1.70 -3.32 16.56
CA SER A 52 -2.78 -3.93 17.35
C SER A 52 -2.40 -5.27 17.97
N HIS A 53 -1.38 -5.95 17.44
CA HIS A 53 -0.89 -7.24 17.92
C HIS A 53 0.45 -7.14 18.68
N PHE A 54 0.98 -5.93 18.86
CA PHE A 54 2.24 -5.68 19.53
C PHE A 54 2.16 -5.99 21.03
N ILE A 55 3.01 -6.91 21.48
CA ILE A 55 3.22 -7.28 22.89
C ILE A 55 4.57 -6.68 23.33
N PRO A 56 4.58 -5.66 24.22
CA PRO A 56 5.80 -4.95 24.62
C PRO A 56 6.85 -5.84 25.29
N GLU A 57 6.42 -6.90 25.98
CA GLU A 57 7.30 -7.79 26.73
C GLU A 57 8.10 -8.74 25.83
N LYS A 58 7.82 -8.79 24.53
CA LYS A 58 8.48 -9.67 23.55
C LYS A 58 9.33 -8.89 22.56
N PRO A 59 10.50 -9.40 22.14
CA PRO A 59 11.26 -8.82 21.04
C PRO A 59 10.44 -8.78 19.74
N LEU A 60 10.65 -7.75 18.91
CA LEU A 60 9.92 -7.57 17.65
C LEU A 60 10.03 -8.79 16.69
N TYR A 61 11.22 -9.39 16.63
CA TYR A 61 11.51 -10.52 15.73
C TYR A 61 10.78 -11.81 16.12
N GLU A 62 10.23 -11.92 17.33
CA GLU A 62 9.45 -13.08 17.78
C GLU A 62 7.94 -12.96 17.52
N GLN A 63 7.50 -11.82 16.98
CA GLN A 63 6.09 -11.49 16.80
C GLN A 63 5.67 -11.47 15.32
N GLY A 64 6.60 -11.78 14.41
CA GLY A 64 6.32 -11.85 12.96
C GLY A 64 6.15 -10.49 12.29
N PHE A 65 6.62 -9.42 12.93
CA PHE A 65 6.52 -8.07 12.39
C PHE A 65 7.58 -7.81 11.33
N ILE A 66 7.17 -7.14 10.26
CA ILE A 66 8.06 -6.68 9.20
C ILE A 66 8.04 -5.16 9.08
N LEU A 67 6.96 -4.44 9.43
CA LEU A 67 6.87 -2.99 9.24
C LEU A 67 7.38 -2.20 10.44
N ILE A 68 6.98 -2.55 11.67
CA ILE A 68 7.48 -1.90 12.90
C ILE A 68 9.02 -1.92 12.96
N PRO A 69 9.72 -3.03 12.64
CA PRO A 69 11.18 -3.02 12.57
C PRO A 69 11.78 -1.99 11.59
N HIS A 70 11.12 -1.73 10.45
CA HIS A 70 11.56 -0.67 9.52
C HIS A 70 11.41 0.72 10.16
N LEU A 71 10.30 0.98 10.86
CA LEU A 71 10.07 2.26 11.55
C LEU A 71 11.03 2.46 12.73
N ALA A 72 11.29 1.40 13.49
CA ALA A 72 12.27 1.36 14.57
C ALA A 72 13.69 1.65 14.05
N THR A 73 14.06 1.11 12.88
CA THR A 73 15.36 1.39 12.23
C THR A 73 15.54 2.86 11.86
N LEU A 74 14.44 3.57 11.57
CA LEU A 74 14.44 5.02 11.32
C LEU A 74 14.50 5.86 12.61
N GLY A 75 14.52 5.22 13.79
CA GLY A 75 14.61 5.91 15.08
C GLY A 75 13.27 6.32 15.68
N TRP A 76 12.14 5.90 15.11
CA TRP A 76 10.83 6.19 15.68
C TRP A 76 10.47 5.20 16.78
N GLY A 77 9.99 5.72 17.91
CA GLY A 77 9.45 4.90 19.01
C GLY A 77 10.47 4.04 19.75
N VAL A 78 11.76 4.17 19.45
CA VAL A 78 12.85 3.36 20.02
C VAL A 78 13.71 4.15 21.00
N GLY A 79 14.10 3.50 22.08
CA GLY A 79 15.09 3.97 23.06
C GLY A 79 16.45 3.28 22.90
N PRO A 80 17.39 3.54 23.83
CA PRO A 80 18.67 2.84 23.89
C PRO A 80 18.50 1.32 23.91
N GLY A 81 19.35 0.59 23.18
CA GLY A 81 19.26 -0.88 23.10
C GLY A 81 18.14 -1.41 22.19
N GLY A 82 17.41 -0.53 21.50
CA GLY A 82 16.32 -0.93 20.58
C GLY A 82 15.00 -1.24 21.28
N GLU A 83 14.86 -0.87 22.55
CA GLU A 83 13.62 -1.00 23.31
C GLU A 83 12.53 -0.10 22.70
N ILE A 84 11.31 -0.64 22.55
CA ILE A 84 10.17 0.12 22.04
C ILE A 84 9.54 0.89 23.20
N ILE A 85 9.79 2.20 23.24
CA ILE A 85 9.36 3.09 24.33
C ILE A 85 8.06 3.85 24.01
N ASN A 86 7.67 3.93 22.73
CA ASN A 86 6.46 4.62 22.31
C ASN A 86 5.92 4.07 20.98
N THR A 87 4.69 3.55 20.98
CA THR A 87 4.03 3.00 19.79
C THR A 87 3.22 4.02 19.00
N TYR A 88 3.00 5.23 19.54
CA TYR A 88 2.21 6.27 18.88
C TYR A 88 2.75 6.67 17.48
N PRO A 89 4.07 6.81 17.25
CA PRO A 89 4.59 7.08 15.92
C PRO A 89 4.21 6.00 14.90
N TYR A 90 4.17 4.72 15.30
CA TYR A 90 3.78 3.61 14.40
C TYR A 90 2.30 3.69 14.04
N PHE A 91 1.44 3.99 15.03
CA PHE A 91 0.03 4.25 14.80
C PHE A 91 -0.19 5.41 13.81
N VAL A 92 0.51 6.53 13.99
CA VAL A 92 0.45 7.69 13.09
C VAL A 92 0.86 7.30 11.67
N VAL A 93 1.96 6.57 11.50
CA VAL A 93 2.41 6.08 10.19
C VAL A 93 1.32 5.23 9.53
N GLY A 94 0.72 4.29 10.28
CA GLY A 94 -0.36 3.44 9.80
C GLY A 94 -1.57 4.25 9.32
N VAL A 95 -2.05 5.20 10.14
CA VAL A 95 -3.21 6.06 9.79
C VAL A 95 -2.92 6.96 8.59
N VAL A 96 -1.75 7.60 8.52
CA VAL A 96 -1.39 8.49 7.41
C VAL A 96 -1.36 7.73 6.09
N HIS A 97 -0.77 6.53 6.06
CA HIS A 97 -0.78 5.69 4.86
C HIS A 97 -2.20 5.24 4.52
N LEU A 98 -2.97 4.77 5.49
CA LEU A 98 -4.34 4.28 5.25
C LEU A 98 -5.24 5.39 4.65
N VAL A 99 -5.19 6.61 5.17
CA VAL A 99 -5.97 7.74 4.63
C VAL A 99 -5.45 8.18 3.27
N SER A 100 -4.13 8.26 3.08
CA SER A 100 -3.53 8.62 1.79
C SER A 100 -3.90 7.64 0.68
N SER A 101 -4.04 6.36 1.03
CA SER A 101 -4.46 5.32 0.07
C SER A 101 -5.86 5.58 -0.52
N ALA A 102 -6.77 6.18 0.24
CA ALA A 102 -8.10 6.53 -0.25
C ALA A 102 -8.05 7.63 -1.32
N VAL A 103 -7.16 8.62 -1.14
CA VAL A 103 -6.94 9.69 -2.13
C VAL A 103 -6.37 9.12 -3.42
N LEU A 104 -5.36 8.25 -3.31
CA LEU A 104 -4.78 7.55 -4.47
C LEU A 104 -5.80 6.65 -5.16
N GLY A 105 -6.55 5.85 -4.39
CA GLY A 105 -7.60 4.99 -4.92
C GLY A 105 -8.68 5.77 -5.67
N PHE A 106 -9.11 6.91 -5.13
CA PHE A 106 -10.07 7.79 -5.78
C PHE A 106 -9.55 8.34 -7.11
N GLY A 107 -8.32 8.88 -7.14
CA GLY A 107 -7.69 9.35 -8.37
C GLY A 107 -7.51 8.23 -9.40
N GLY A 108 -7.12 7.04 -8.95
CA GLY A 108 -6.98 5.86 -9.79
C GLY A 108 -8.29 5.44 -10.45
N ILE A 109 -9.39 5.39 -9.68
CA ILE A 109 -10.73 5.06 -10.19
C ILE A 109 -11.22 6.12 -11.17
N TYR A 110 -11.02 7.41 -10.85
CA TYR A 110 -11.45 8.52 -11.71
C TYR A 110 -10.80 8.46 -13.11
N HIS A 111 -9.52 8.09 -13.19
CA HIS A 111 -8.79 8.01 -14.44
C HIS A 111 -8.98 6.67 -15.20
N SER A 112 -9.54 5.63 -14.57
CA SER A 112 -9.63 4.26 -15.10
C SER A 112 -10.83 3.96 -16.00
#